data_AF-A0A957A393-F1
#
_entry.id   AF-A0A957A393-F1
#
_cell.length_a   1.000
_cell.length_b   1.000
_cell.length_c   1.000
_cell.angle_alpha   90.00
_cell.angle_beta   90.00
_cell.angle_gamma   90.00
#
_symmetry.space_group_name_H-M   'P 1'
#
loop_
_entity.id
_entity.type
_entity.pdbx_description
1 polymer ?
#
loop_
_entity_poly.entity_id
_entity_poly.type
_entity_poly.pdbx_seq_one_letter_code
_entity_poly.pdbx_strand_id
1 'polypeptide(L)'
;MSALQTESVVLNQAAARTASASLEAAVRSVESAKAILDDSPSSLRRWRCLSELLVARKAFLNHSAVCTSEGGPLLHLVDQKPRLNAHICRLRSEHDELRRDFDNLIARASRQEGQDLDSSEIGLLGQRLDRHRFTSTGLAFEWANRDIGGEG
;
A
#
# COMPACT_ATOMS: atom_id res chain seq x y z
N MET A 1 22.27 -24.60 6.03
CA MET A 1 20.89 -24.12 5.76
C MET A 1 20.10 -25.29 5.19
N SER A 2 18.96 -25.63 5.81
CA SER A 2 18.10 -26.74 5.38
C SER A 2 17.33 -26.37 4.11
N ALA A 3 16.94 -27.35 3.28
CA ALA A 3 16.10 -27.14 2.09
C ALA A 3 14.81 -26.35 2.41
N LEU A 4 14.24 -26.55 3.61
CA LEU A 4 13.07 -25.84 4.13
C LEU A 4 13.32 -24.33 4.33
N GLN A 5 14.55 -23.94 4.67
CA GLN A 5 14.91 -22.52 4.83
C GLN A 5 15.02 -21.82 3.47
N THR A 6 15.49 -22.53 2.44
CA THR A 6 15.60 -21.98 1.08
C THR A 6 14.23 -21.77 0.45
N GLU A 7 13.31 -22.72 0.61
CA GLU A 7 11.94 -22.63 0.08
C GLU A 7 11.15 -21.49 0.72
N SER A 8 11.27 -21.32 2.05
CA SER A 8 10.64 -20.22 2.78
C SER A 8 11.10 -18.83 2.31
N VAL A 9 12.40 -18.66 2.03
CA VAL A 9 12.96 -17.39 1.55
C VAL A 9 12.46 -17.05 0.14
N VAL A 10 12.40 -18.04 -0.76
CA VAL A 10 11.94 -17.83 -2.15
C VAL A 10 10.45 -17.45 -2.20
N LEU A 11 9.62 -18.14 -1.41
CA LEU A 11 8.19 -17.82 -1.30
C LEU A 11 7.95 -16.41 -0.76
N ASN A 12 8.73 -16.02 0.25
CA ASN A 12 8.63 -14.67 0.80
C ASN A 12 9.09 -13.58 -0.19
N GLN A 13 10.16 -13.82 -0.95
CA GLN A 13 10.58 -12.90 -2.01
C GLN A 13 9.56 -12.76 -3.15
N ALA A 14 8.84 -13.83 -3.49
CA ALA A 14 7.74 -13.76 -4.44
C ALA A 14 6.58 -12.93 -3.89
N ALA A 15 6.18 -13.18 -2.63
CA ALA A 15 5.14 -12.41 -1.95
C ALA A 15 5.49 -10.91 -1.85
N ALA A 16 6.73 -10.58 -1.49
CA ALA A 16 7.21 -9.21 -1.44
C ALA A 16 7.13 -8.51 -2.80
N ARG A 17 7.51 -9.20 -3.89
CA ARG A 17 7.38 -8.66 -5.26
C ARG A 17 5.93 -8.41 -5.64
N THR A 18 5.02 -9.34 -5.34
CA THR A 18 3.58 -9.18 -5.59
C THR A 18 3.01 -8.01 -4.79
N ALA A 19 3.40 -7.87 -3.51
CA ALA A 19 2.98 -6.76 -2.67
C ALA A 19 3.46 -5.41 -3.22
N SER A 20 4.73 -5.32 -3.65
CA SER A 20 5.28 -4.10 -4.27
C SER A 20 4.55 -3.73 -5.56
N ALA A 21 4.36 -4.68 -6.48
CA ALA A 21 3.65 -4.44 -7.73
C ALA A 21 2.20 -3.98 -7.50
N SER A 22 1.52 -4.53 -6.48
CA SER A 22 0.17 -4.15 -6.09
C SER A 22 0.11 -2.72 -5.52
N LEU A 23 1.10 -2.34 -4.70
CA LEU A 23 1.18 -0.98 -4.16
C LEU A 23 1.48 0.05 -5.26
N GLU A 24 2.38 -0.26 -6.19
CA GLU A 24 2.64 0.60 -7.35
C GLU A 24 1.40 0.77 -8.24
N ALA A 25 0.63 -0.31 -8.45
CA ALA A 25 -0.61 -0.23 -9.21
C ALA A 25 -1.65 0.65 -8.49
N ALA A 26 -1.71 0.60 -7.16
CA ALA A 26 -2.56 1.48 -6.36
C ALA A 26 -2.16 2.95 -6.53
N VAL A 27 -0.87 3.27 -6.41
CA VAL A 27 -0.34 4.64 -6.60
C VAL A 27 -0.69 5.17 -7.98
N ARG A 28 -0.38 4.43 -9.05
CA ARG A 28 -0.68 4.84 -10.43
C ARG A 28 -2.17 5.12 -10.66
N SER A 29 -3.04 4.30 -10.05
CA SER A 29 -4.49 4.45 -10.19
C SER A 29 -5.00 5.68 -9.42
N VAL A 30 -4.41 6.01 -8.27
CA VAL A 30 -4.72 7.27 -7.55
C VAL A 30 -4.26 8.49 -8.33
N GLU A 31 -3.07 8.46 -8.92
CA GLU A 31 -2.57 9.52 -9.79
C GLU A 31 -3.47 9.74 -11.02
N SER A 32 -3.93 8.65 -11.64
CA SER A 32 -4.91 8.66 -12.73
C SER A 32 -6.24 9.28 -12.30
N ALA A 33 -6.77 8.87 -11.14
CA ALA A 33 -7.99 9.44 -10.57
C ALA A 33 -7.89 10.95 -10.33
N LYS A 34 -6.73 11.41 -9.83
CA LYS A 34 -6.43 12.83 -9.64
C LYS A 34 -6.38 13.58 -10.97
N ALA A 35 -5.63 13.06 -11.94
CA ALA A 35 -5.49 13.66 -13.26
C ALA A 35 -6.86 13.82 -13.97
N ILE A 36 -7.76 12.84 -13.81
CA ILE A 36 -9.14 12.93 -14.33
C ILE A 36 -9.90 14.10 -13.71
N LEU A 37 -9.72 14.39 -12.42
CA LEU A 37 -10.39 15.51 -11.77
C LEU A 37 -9.80 16.87 -12.18
N ASP A 38 -8.48 16.91 -12.36
CA ASP A 38 -7.75 18.12 -12.80
C ASP A 38 -8.02 18.46 -14.28
N ASP A 39 -8.33 17.46 -15.11
CA ASP A 39 -8.64 17.65 -16.52
C ASP A 39 -10.10 18.16 -16.73
N SER A 40 -10.31 18.85 -17.85
CA SER A 40 -11.48 19.69 -18.15
C SER A 40 -12.84 19.04 -17.86
N PRO A 41 -13.85 19.84 -17.48
CA PRO A 41 -15.15 19.34 -17.02
C PRO A 41 -15.81 18.46 -18.09
N SER A 42 -15.97 17.18 -17.77
CA SER A 42 -16.78 16.23 -18.54
C SER A 42 -17.87 15.64 -17.66
N SER A 43 -19.03 15.35 -18.26
CA SER A 43 -20.15 14.70 -17.55
C SER A 43 -19.78 13.31 -17.01
N LEU A 44 -18.76 12.67 -17.58
CA LEU A 44 -18.25 11.35 -17.18
C LEU A 44 -17.08 11.42 -16.18
N ARG A 45 -16.57 12.61 -15.86
CA ARG A 45 -15.39 12.82 -15.02
C ARG A 45 -15.49 12.08 -13.69
N ARG A 46 -16.63 12.23 -13.00
CA ARG A 46 -16.89 11.59 -11.72
C ARG A 46 -16.88 10.06 -11.82
N TRP A 47 -17.54 9.50 -12.84
CA TRP A 47 -17.58 8.06 -13.03
C TRP A 47 -16.20 7.48 -13.33
N ARG A 48 -15.41 8.14 -14.18
CA ARG A 48 -14.03 7.74 -14.49
C ARG A 48 -13.14 7.80 -13.24
N CYS A 49 -13.23 8.89 -12.47
CA CYS A 49 -12.52 9.05 -11.20
C CYS A 49 -12.89 7.93 -10.21
N LEU A 50 -14.18 7.64 -10.03
CA LEU A 50 -14.67 6.55 -9.18
C LEU A 50 -14.12 5.20 -9.63
N SER A 51 -14.11 4.93 -10.94
CA SER A 51 -13.55 3.69 -11.50
C SER A 51 -12.07 3.53 -11.14
N GLU A 52 -11.26 4.58 -11.30
CA GLU A 52 -9.84 4.57 -10.93
C GLU A 52 -9.63 4.39 -9.41
N LEU A 53 -10.46 5.02 -8.58
CA LEU A 53 -10.41 4.84 -7.12
C LEU A 53 -10.74 3.39 -6.72
N LEU A 54 -11.69 2.74 -7.40
CA LEU A 54 -12.02 1.33 -7.16
C LEU A 54 -10.87 0.39 -7.55
N VAL A 55 -10.19 0.67 -8.67
CA VAL A 55 -8.99 -0.06 -9.09
C VAL A 55 -7.87 0.13 -8.07
N ALA A 56 -7.61 1.37 -7.66
CA ALA A 56 -6.62 1.71 -6.66
C ALA A 56 -6.86 0.98 -5.33
N ARG A 57 -8.11 1.00 -4.84
CA ARG A 57 -8.50 0.30 -3.62
C ARG A 57 -8.28 -1.20 -3.74
N LYS A 58 -8.69 -1.82 -4.85
CA LYS A 58 -8.50 -3.26 -5.06
C LYS A 58 -7.01 -3.62 -5.02
N ALA A 59 -6.17 -2.84 -5.70
CA ALA A 59 -4.73 -3.05 -5.71
C ALA A 59 -4.12 -2.89 -4.31
N PHE A 60 -4.54 -1.86 -3.56
CA PHE A 60 -4.09 -1.66 -2.18
C PHE A 60 -4.53 -2.77 -1.23
N LEU A 61 -5.77 -3.24 -1.32
CA LEU A 61 -6.25 -4.37 -0.52
C LEU A 61 -5.49 -5.66 -0.84
N ASN A 62 -5.12 -5.88 -2.11
CA ASN A 62 -4.27 -7.00 -2.49
C ASN A 62 -2.86 -6.89 -1.87
N HIS A 63 -2.27 -5.69 -1.90
CA HIS A 63 -1.00 -5.41 -1.21
C HIS A 63 -1.09 -5.74 0.28
N SER A 64 -2.09 -5.19 0.97
CA SER A 64 -2.27 -5.39 2.42
C SER A 64 -2.47 -6.87 2.75
N ALA A 65 -3.35 -7.57 2.01
CA ALA A 65 -3.61 -8.99 2.22
C ALA A 65 -2.35 -9.86 2.08
N VAL A 66 -1.51 -9.60 1.08
CA VAL A 66 -0.24 -10.31 0.89
C VAL A 66 0.74 -9.99 2.02
N CYS A 67 0.86 -8.73 2.42
CA CYS A 67 1.76 -8.31 3.50
C CYS A 67 1.39 -8.93 4.85
N THR A 68 0.10 -9.08 5.13
CA THR A 68 -0.42 -9.56 6.42
C THR A 68 -0.84 -11.03 6.42
N SER A 69 -0.65 -11.75 5.31
CA SER A 69 -1.00 -13.17 5.23
C SER A 69 -0.20 -13.98 6.24
N GLU A 70 -0.69 -15.17 6.57
CA GLU A 70 0.13 -16.17 7.24
C GLU A 70 1.36 -16.47 6.36
N GLY A 71 2.55 -16.40 6.95
CA GLY A 71 3.82 -16.48 6.22
C GLY A 71 4.12 -15.30 5.28
N GLY A 72 3.33 -14.23 5.34
CA GLY A 72 3.54 -13.03 4.53
C GLY A 72 4.77 -12.23 4.94
N PRO A 73 5.24 -11.29 4.10
CA PRO A 73 6.48 -10.56 4.33
C PRO A 73 6.59 -9.89 5.70
N LEU A 74 5.52 -9.32 6.24
CA LEU A 74 5.58 -8.63 7.53
C LEU A 74 5.71 -9.61 8.70
N LEU A 75 4.96 -10.72 8.71
CA LEU A 75 5.08 -11.73 9.77
C LEU A 75 6.46 -12.38 9.75
N HIS A 76 6.95 -12.73 8.56
CA HIS A 76 8.28 -13.32 8.41
C HIS A 76 9.39 -12.39 8.91
N LEU A 77 9.22 -11.07 8.73
CA LEU A 77 10.15 -10.07 9.26
C LEU A 77 10.13 -9.99 10.79
N VAL A 78 8.95 -10.10 11.43
CA VAL A 78 8.84 -10.14 12.89
C VAL A 78 9.58 -11.35 13.45
N ASP A 79 9.38 -12.53 12.84
CA ASP A 79 10.01 -13.79 13.30
C ASP A 79 11.54 -13.73 13.21
N GLN A 80 12.08 -13.09 12.17
CA GLN A 80 13.52 -12.99 11.96
C GLN A 80 14.18 -11.85 12.74
N LYS A 81 13.47 -10.73 12.93
CA LYS A 81 13.99 -9.51 13.57
C LYS A 81 12.91 -8.90 14.49
N PRO A 82 12.69 -9.46 15.70
CA PRO A 82 11.65 -9.00 16.62
C PRO A 82 11.73 -7.51 16.99
N ARG A 83 12.93 -6.91 16.95
CA ARG A 83 13.13 -5.45 17.14
C ARG A 83 12.31 -4.58 16.19
N LEU A 84 11.94 -5.10 15.02
CA LEU A 84 11.14 -4.40 14.01
C LEU A 84 9.63 -4.47 14.29
N ASN A 85 9.19 -5.22 15.30
CA ASN A 85 7.77 -5.43 15.59
C ASN A 85 6.99 -4.11 15.76
N ALA A 86 7.57 -3.12 16.46
CA ALA A 86 6.93 -1.81 16.63
C ALA A 86 6.76 -1.04 15.30
N HIS A 87 7.66 -1.21 14.33
CA HIS A 87 7.52 -0.63 12.99
C HIS A 87 6.47 -1.38 12.17
N ILE A 88 6.46 -2.71 12.28
CA ILE A 88 5.49 -3.57 11.58
C ILE A 88 4.06 -3.36 12.09
N CYS A 89 3.86 -3.21 13.40
CA CYS A 89 2.57 -2.83 13.98
C CYS A 89 2.07 -1.47 13.47
N ARG A 90 2.99 -0.49 13.31
CA ARG A 90 2.67 0.82 12.74
C ARG A 90 2.24 0.70 11.27
N LEU A 91 2.95 -0.08 10.46
CA LEU A 91 2.56 -0.31 9.05
C LEU A 91 1.20 -0.99 8.93
N ARG A 92 0.89 -1.96 9.79
CA ARG A 92 -0.43 -2.62 9.80
C ARG A 92 -1.54 -1.64 10.18
N SER A 93 -1.29 -0.77 11.15
CA SER A 93 -2.25 0.28 11.52
C SER A 93 -2.44 1.28 10.37
N GLU A 94 -1.37 1.60 9.64
CA GLU A 94 -1.44 2.43 8.43
C GLU A 94 -2.24 1.76 7.32
N HIS A 95 -2.21 0.41 7.19
CA HIS A 95 -3.10 -0.31 6.26
C HIS A 95 -4.58 -0.07 6.56
N ASP A 96 -4.96 -0.11 7.84
CA ASP A 96 -6.35 0.13 8.26
C ASP A 96 -6.77 1.59 8.06
N GLU A 97 -5.85 2.54 8.23
CA GLU A 97 -6.10 3.96 7.92
C GLU A 97 -6.27 4.20 6.42
N LEU A 98 -5.34 3.73 5.59
CA LEU A 98 -5.41 3.89 4.14
C LEU A 98 -6.65 3.22 3.56
N ARG A 99 -7.05 2.06 4.09
CA ARG A 99 -8.32 1.40 3.72
C ARG A 99 -9.51 2.30 4.02
N ARG A 100 -9.56 2.94 5.20
CA ARG A 100 -10.64 3.88 5.56
C ARG A 100 -10.65 5.10 4.65
N ASP A 101 -9.48 5.63 4.29
CA ASP A 101 -9.37 6.76 3.35
C ASP A 101 -9.93 6.40 1.97
N PHE A 102 -9.59 5.21 1.46
CA PHE A 102 -10.18 4.69 0.22
C PHE A 102 -11.70 4.57 0.31
N ASP A 103 -12.21 3.93 1.38
CA ASP A 103 -13.64 3.72 1.59
C ASP A 103 -14.39 5.07 1.64
N ASN A 104 -13.83 6.07 2.34
CA ASN A 104 -14.40 7.41 2.44
C ASN A 104 -14.42 8.13 1.09
N LEU A 105 -13.33 8.12 0.34
CA LEU A 105 -13.26 8.78 -0.97
C LEU A 105 -14.21 8.13 -1.98
N ILE A 106 -14.28 6.80 -2.02
CA ILE A 106 -15.21 6.06 -2.88
C ILE A 106 -16.66 6.36 -2.49
N ALA A 107 -16.98 6.36 -1.20
CA ALA A 107 -18.33 6.66 -0.71
C ALA A 107 -18.77 8.10 -1.01
N ARG A 108 -17.83 9.04 -1.17
CA ARG A 108 -18.11 10.40 -1.63
C ARG A 108 -18.24 10.45 -3.15
N ALA A 109 -17.40 9.73 -3.88
CA ALA A 109 -17.41 9.70 -5.35
C ALA A 109 -18.64 9.01 -5.93
N SER A 110 -19.25 8.11 -5.18
CA SER A 110 -20.47 7.40 -5.56
C SER A 110 -21.77 8.18 -5.33
N ARG A 111 -21.74 9.30 -4.58
CA ARG A 111 -22.95 10.10 -4.33
C ARG A 111 -23.35 10.87 -5.58
N GLN A 112 -24.61 10.75 -5.97
CA GLN A 112 -25.19 11.47 -7.12
C GLN A 112 -25.31 12.98 -6.84
N GLU A 113 -25.65 13.35 -5.60
CA GLU A 113 -25.87 14.74 -5.17
C GLU A 113 -24.96 15.06 -3.97
N GLY A 114 -24.25 16.19 -4.05
CA GLY A 114 -23.34 16.66 -3.02
C GLY A 114 -21.91 16.94 -3.51
N GLN A 115 -21.19 17.72 -2.68
CA GLN A 115 -19.82 18.24 -2.84
C GLN A 115 -18.97 17.44 -3.83
N ASP A 116 -18.50 18.12 -4.89
CA ASP A 116 -17.55 17.54 -5.82
C ASP A 116 -16.33 17.00 -5.05
N LEU A 117 -15.85 15.81 -5.47
CA LEU A 117 -14.52 15.38 -5.04
C LEU A 117 -13.52 16.44 -5.47
N ASP A 118 -12.71 16.86 -4.51
CA ASP A 118 -11.59 17.73 -4.77
C ASP A 118 -10.37 16.88 -5.13
N SER A 119 -9.67 17.27 -6.19
CA SER A 119 -8.42 16.63 -6.59
C SER A 119 -7.33 16.75 -5.52
N SER A 120 -7.44 17.73 -4.62
CA SER A 120 -6.56 17.87 -3.46
C SER A 120 -6.65 16.67 -2.51
N GLU A 121 -7.85 16.13 -2.28
CA GLU A 121 -8.07 15.02 -1.37
C GLU A 121 -7.57 13.70 -1.94
N ILE A 122 -7.73 13.51 -3.26
CA ILE A 122 -7.09 12.39 -3.97
C ILE A 122 -5.57 12.55 -3.95
N GLY A 123 -5.07 13.77 -4.10
CA GLY A 123 -3.65 14.08 -3.97
C GLY A 123 -3.07 13.73 -2.61
N LEU A 124 -3.80 14.01 -1.52
CA LEU A 124 -3.41 13.62 -0.16
C LEU A 124 -3.32 12.10 0.00
N LEU A 125 -4.31 11.35 -0.53
CA LEU A 125 -4.23 9.89 -0.54
C LEU A 125 -3.01 9.39 -1.33
N GLY A 126 -2.72 9.99 -2.50
CA GLY A 126 -1.54 9.66 -3.30
C GLY A 126 -0.24 9.85 -2.52
N GLN A 127 -0.08 11.01 -1.87
CA GLN A 127 1.08 11.30 -1.02
C GLN A 127 1.23 10.31 0.14
N ARG A 128 0.11 9.92 0.78
CA ARG A 128 0.14 8.91 1.84
C ARG A 128 0.59 7.55 1.32
N LEU A 129 0.11 7.11 0.15
CA LEU A 129 0.53 5.86 -0.48
C LEU A 129 2.00 5.87 -0.86
N ASP A 130 2.51 6.98 -1.41
CA ASP A 130 3.93 7.12 -1.72
C ASP A 130 4.77 7.03 -0.44
N ARG A 131 4.40 7.75 0.62
CA ARG A 131 5.09 7.67 1.91
C ARG A 131 5.08 6.25 2.48
N HIS A 132 3.95 5.56 2.38
CA HIS A 132 3.83 4.17 2.78
C HIS A 132 4.78 3.26 1.97
N ARG A 133 4.88 3.49 0.65
CA ARG A 133 5.84 2.79 -0.23
C ARG A 133 7.28 3.03 0.23
N PHE A 134 7.68 4.29 0.45
CA PHE A 134 9.03 4.62 0.93
C PHE A 134 9.35 3.97 2.27
N THR A 135 8.41 4.01 3.22
CA THR A 135 8.58 3.38 4.54
C THR A 135 8.73 1.86 4.43
N SER A 136 7.94 1.23 3.56
CA SER A 136 8.03 -0.22 3.29
C SER A 136 9.37 -0.60 2.67
N THR A 137 9.91 0.22 1.76
CA THR A 137 11.27 0.04 1.21
C THR A 137 12.35 0.23 2.28
N GLY A 138 12.20 1.21 3.17
CA GLY A 138 13.11 1.42 4.29
C GLY A 138 13.18 0.19 5.20
N LEU A 139 12.04 -0.43 5.50
CA LEU A 139 11.98 -1.67 6.28
C LEU A 139 12.70 -2.83 5.58
N ALA A 140 12.54 -2.95 4.26
CA ALA A 140 13.26 -3.96 3.47
C ALA A 140 14.78 -3.74 3.51
N PHE A 141 15.24 -2.48 3.53
CA PHE A 141 16.65 -2.14 3.68
C PHE A 141 17.18 -2.44 5.10
N GLU A 142 16.42 -2.10 6.14
CA GLU A 142 16.74 -2.45 7.54
C GLU A 142 16.81 -3.97 7.77
N TRP A 143 16.05 -4.73 7.00
CA TRP A 143 16.14 -6.18 6.98
C TRP A 143 17.38 -6.70 6.24
N ALA A 144 17.66 -6.14 5.05
CA ALA A 144 18.79 -6.55 4.20
C ALA A 144 20.14 -6.19 4.81
N ASN A 145 20.20 -5.11 5.59
CA ASN A 145 21.37 -4.81 6.41
C ASN A 145 21.46 -5.83 7.55
N ARG A 146 22.42 -6.75 7.41
CA ARG A 146 23.06 -7.44 8.54
C ARG A 146 23.40 -6.39 9.61
N ASP A 147 23.42 -6.78 10.88
CA ASP A 147 23.97 -5.96 11.96
C ASP A 147 25.34 -5.39 11.57
N ILE A 148 25.37 -4.15 11.05
CA ILE A 148 26.60 -3.36 10.89
C ILE A 148 26.74 -2.48 12.13
N GLY A 149 26.49 -3.06 13.32
CA GLY A 149 26.55 -2.34 14.57
C GLY A 149 26.11 -3.20 15.76
N GLY A 150 27.07 -3.87 16.38
CA GLY A 150 26.92 -4.35 17.76
C GLY A 150 27.59 -5.68 18.08
N GLU A 151 28.92 -5.78 17.95
CA GLU A 151 29.67 -6.38 19.05
C GLU A 151 29.58 -5.37 20.22
N GLY A 152 29.08 -5.83 21.36
CA GLY A 152 28.89 -5.06 22.58
C GLY A 152 28.19 -5.90 23.64
#